data_AF-A0AAE0FHK8-F1
#
_entry.id   AF-A0AAE0FHK8-F1
#
_cell.length_a   1.000
_cell.length_b   1.000
_cell.length_c   1.000
_cell.angle_alpha   90.00
_cell.angle_beta   90.00
_cell.angle_gamma   90.00
#
_symmetry.space_group_name_H-M   'P 1'
#
loop_
_entity.id
_entity.type
_entity.pdbx_description
1 polymer ?
#
loop_
_entity_poly.entity_id
_entity_poly.type
_entity_poly.pdbx_seq_one_letter_code
_entity_poly.pdbx_strand_id
1 'polypeptide(L)'
;MSNYGPKARRFILFCEQHQRPWLPASEATVLLYIASLLKDGGIKSASLQPYLSAINNNHKDLRFPGPAKGRAMTRAVKGMATIQAELAVQEENIETQRTWLPAAHVRRVHEAALKLTPRSPKELRPLRAFAYMVVAFVTFGRPDTGTSLSRKHVHCGDSEFSVVLLKEKGRRHHLVKRRLCIPWKGVTLVKELIEHWEFHRDTAWSRSENTQPDAYWLLPEDPKNFKASAANDWIGLALSELDCRPPEGGHFSAHSTQKGATTCARAVGVAMEKVCFFGGWSQFSSAVQHYIDPTALRDADMNYYFEWLTWSHSVPFALPTAPDPEDSFLLDVLHERCYFTVLYLQSRAAKTQYWSVSYLVLVRQLL
;
A
#
# COMPACT_ATOMS: atom_id res chain seq x y z
N MET A 1 15.28 4.83 -6.96
CA MET A 1 15.22 4.62 -8.43
C MET A 1 13.80 4.24 -8.84
N SER A 2 13.22 4.90 -9.85
CA SER A 2 11.84 4.62 -10.27
C SER A 2 11.74 3.23 -10.93
N ASN A 3 10.62 2.53 -10.75
CA ASN A 3 10.36 1.20 -11.33
C ASN A 3 10.19 1.23 -12.87
N TYR A 4 10.39 2.39 -13.51
CA TYR A 4 10.19 2.62 -14.94
C TYR A 4 11.46 2.46 -15.77
N GLY A 5 12.65 2.77 -15.22
CA GLY A 5 13.92 2.69 -15.95
C GLY A 5 14.21 1.31 -16.57
N PRO A 6 14.16 0.22 -15.79
CA PRO A 6 14.34 -1.13 -16.33
C PRO A 6 13.29 -1.53 -17.38
N LYS A 7 12.06 -1.00 -17.27
CA LYS A 7 10.95 -1.30 -18.19
C LYS A 7 11.13 -0.58 -19.52
N ALA A 8 11.55 0.69 -19.48
CA ALA A 8 11.95 1.45 -20.65
C ALA A 8 13.13 0.77 -21.36
N ARG A 9 14.16 0.37 -20.61
CA ARG A 9 15.32 -0.33 -21.17
C ARG A 9 14.94 -1.61 -21.91
N ARG A 10 14.00 -2.41 -21.37
CA ARG A 10 13.52 -3.62 -22.06
C ARG A 10 12.87 -3.31 -23.41
N PHE A 11 12.10 -2.23 -23.51
CA PHE A 11 11.51 -1.79 -24.78
C PHE A 11 12.56 -1.30 -25.78
N ILE A 12 13.57 -0.56 -25.31
CA ILE A 12 14.68 -0.09 -26.14
C ILE A 12 15.43 -1.29 -26.75
N LEU A 13 15.80 -2.27 -25.92
CA LEU A 13 16.48 -3.48 -26.37
C LEU A 13 15.65 -4.28 -27.40
N PHE A 14 14.34 -4.39 -27.17
CA PHE A 14 13.44 -5.01 -28.14
C PHE A 14 13.47 -4.28 -29.49
N CYS A 15 13.41 -2.95 -29.48
CA CYS A 15 13.44 -2.15 -30.69
C CYS A 15 14.77 -2.27 -31.43
N GLU A 16 15.89 -2.20 -30.72
CA GLU A 16 17.24 -2.39 -31.28
C GLU A 16 17.37 -3.76 -31.95
N GLN A 17 16.94 -4.82 -31.25
CA GLN A 17 16.97 -6.19 -31.78
C GLN A 17 16.14 -6.35 -33.06
N HIS A 18 15.02 -5.65 -33.17
CA HIS A 18 14.10 -5.74 -34.31
C HIS A 18 14.28 -4.61 -35.33
N GLN A 19 15.36 -3.82 -35.22
CA GLN A 19 15.69 -2.70 -36.10
C GLN A 19 14.53 -1.69 -36.24
N ARG A 20 13.87 -1.37 -35.13
CA ARG A 20 12.78 -0.40 -35.04
C ARG A 20 13.20 0.83 -34.27
N PRO A 21 12.68 2.02 -34.61
CA PRO A 21 12.91 3.21 -33.80
C PRO A 21 12.17 3.05 -32.46
N TRP A 22 12.93 3.13 -31.36
CA TRP A 22 12.35 3.21 -30.02
C TRP A 22 11.85 4.63 -29.68
N LEU A 23 12.31 5.64 -30.42
CA LEU A 23 11.88 7.03 -30.31
C LEU A 23 12.04 7.81 -31.65
N PRO A 24 10.98 8.46 -32.16
CA PRO A 24 9.59 8.18 -31.81
C PRO A 24 9.21 6.77 -32.29
N ALA A 25 8.69 5.95 -31.38
CA ALA A 25 8.09 4.68 -31.74
C ALA A 25 6.66 4.90 -32.25
N SER A 26 6.21 4.01 -33.15
CA SER A 26 4.81 3.97 -33.58
C SER A 26 3.96 3.08 -32.67
N GLU A 27 2.64 3.23 -32.74
CA GLU A 27 1.69 2.32 -32.07
C GLU A 27 1.93 0.86 -32.47
N ALA A 28 2.22 0.62 -33.76
CA ALA A 28 2.53 -0.72 -34.28
C ALA A 28 3.78 -1.33 -33.64
N THR A 29 4.84 -0.54 -33.41
CA THR A 29 6.04 -1.01 -32.69
C THR A 29 5.70 -1.44 -31.27
N VAL A 30 4.81 -0.72 -30.58
CA VAL A 30 4.37 -1.09 -29.22
C VAL A 30 3.52 -2.36 -29.23
N LEU A 31 2.64 -2.55 -30.23
CA LEU A 31 1.86 -3.79 -30.39
C LEU A 31 2.77 -5.01 -30.56
N LEU A 32 3.80 -4.89 -31.41
CA LEU A 32 4.78 -5.96 -31.62
C LEU A 32 5.55 -6.28 -30.33
N TYR A 33 5.89 -5.25 -29.55
CA TYR A 33 6.49 -5.46 -28.24
C TYR A 33 5.56 -6.20 -27.28
N ILE A 34 4.25 -5.86 -27.23
CA ILE A 34 3.29 -6.60 -26.40
C ILE A 34 3.20 -8.06 -26.85
N ALA A 35 3.18 -8.32 -28.16
CA ALA A 35 3.17 -9.67 -28.70
C ALA A 35 4.44 -10.45 -28.35
N SER A 36 5.61 -9.81 -28.37
CA SER A 36 6.87 -10.46 -27.95
C SER A 36 6.84 -10.78 -26.46
N LEU A 37 6.33 -9.88 -25.62
CA LEU A 37 6.18 -10.13 -24.18
C LEU A 37 5.23 -11.29 -23.86
N LEU A 38 4.18 -11.47 -24.67
CA LEU A 38 3.29 -12.62 -24.57
C LEU A 38 4.03 -13.91 -24.94
N LYS A 39 4.78 -13.90 -26.05
CA LYS A 39 5.57 -15.05 -26.50
C LYS A 39 6.64 -15.46 -25.50
N ASP A 40 7.29 -14.50 -24.84
CA ASP A 40 8.29 -14.73 -23.80
C ASP A 40 7.68 -15.38 -22.52
N GLY A 41 6.36 -15.31 -22.31
CA GLY A 41 5.65 -15.87 -21.16
C GLY A 41 5.91 -15.18 -19.81
N GLY A 42 6.98 -14.41 -19.66
CA GLY A 42 7.43 -13.88 -18.37
C GLY A 42 6.65 -12.69 -17.80
N ILE A 43 5.70 -12.10 -18.54
CA ILE A 43 4.96 -10.91 -18.10
C ILE A 43 3.45 -11.13 -18.22
N LYS A 44 2.76 -11.08 -17.09
CA LYS A 44 1.29 -11.08 -17.02
C LYS A 44 0.71 -9.79 -17.58
N SER A 45 -0.41 -9.88 -18.28
CA SER A 45 -1.18 -8.74 -18.82
C SER A 45 -1.46 -7.66 -17.75
N ALA A 46 -1.83 -8.06 -16.53
CA ALA A 46 -2.08 -7.16 -15.40
C ALA A 46 -0.85 -6.31 -14.99
N SER A 47 0.37 -6.78 -15.32
CA SER A 47 1.64 -6.11 -15.03
C SER A 47 2.14 -5.24 -16.18
N LEU A 48 1.38 -5.12 -17.27
CA LEU A 48 1.82 -4.45 -18.50
C LEU A 48 1.73 -2.91 -18.40
N GLN A 49 0.79 -2.37 -17.63
CA GLN A 49 0.56 -0.92 -17.54
C GLN A 49 1.83 -0.11 -17.17
N PRO A 50 2.66 -0.52 -16.19
CA PRO A 50 3.94 0.13 -15.93
C PRO A 50 4.91 0.18 -17.12
N TYR A 51 4.89 -0.82 -18.02
CA TYR A 51 5.71 -0.83 -19.23
C TYR A 51 5.21 0.21 -20.23
N LEU A 52 3.90 0.22 -20.49
CA LEU A 52 3.27 1.19 -21.39
C LEU A 52 3.46 2.64 -20.90
N SER A 53 3.33 2.86 -19.58
CA SER A 53 3.62 4.15 -18.96
C SER A 53 5.09 4.54 -19.10
N ALA A 54 6.04 3.62 -18.95
CA ALA A 54 7.46 3.92 -19.15
C ALA A 54 7.73 4.40 -20.59
N ILE A 55 7.17 3.71 -21.58
CA ILE A 55 7.28 4.07 -23.00
C ILE A 55 6.69 5.47 -23.24
N ASN A 56 5.47 5.72 -22.77
CA ASN A 56 4.80 7.00 -22.94
C ASN A 56 5.55 8.16 -22.25
N ASN A 57 6.12 7.92 -21.07
CA ASN A 57 6.88 8.94 -20.34
C ASN A 57 8.16 9.32 -21.09
N ASN A 58 8.94 8.34 -21.58
CA ASN A 58 10.13 8.63 -22.39
C ASN A 58 9.81 9.47 -23.63
N HIS A 59 8.69 9.18 -24.30
CA HIS A 59 8.24 9.97 -25.45
C HIS A 59 7.87 11.40 -25.02
N LYS A 60 7.11 11.53 -23.93
CA LYS A 60 6.67 12.82 -23.41
C LYS A 60 7.84 13.70 -22.98
N ASP A 61 8.85 13.13 -22.33
CA ASP A 61 10.05 13.86 -21.86
C ASP A 61 10.81 14.49 -23.04
N LEU A 62 10.72 13.87 -24.22
CA LEU A 62 11.32 14.35 -25.47
C LEU A 62 10.29 14.98 -26.42
N ARG A 63 9.13 15.38 -25.88
CA ARG A 63 8.04 16.09 -26.57
C ARG A 63 7.40 15.34 -27.75
N PHE A 64 7.57 14.02 -27.82
CA PHE A 64 6.88 13.17 -28.77
C PHE A 64 5.51 12.71 -28.25
N PRO A 65 4.53 12.42 -29.13
CA PRO A 65 3.30 11.76 -28.74
C PRO A 65 3.58 10.37 -28.13
N GLY A 66 2.91 10.04 -27.03
CA GLY A 66 3.01 8.71 -26.43
C GLY A 66 2.35 7.65 -27.33
N PRO A 67 3.07 6.60 -27.79
CA PRO A 67 2.55 5.61 -28.73
C PRO A 67 1.81 4.45 -28.04
N ALA A 68 1.92 4.32 -26.71
CA ALA A 68 1.35 3.24 -25.94
C ALA A 68 0.04 3.65 -25.25
N LYS A 69 -0.87 4.29 -25.99
CA LYS A 69 -2.19 4.73 -25.50
C LYS A 69 -3.25 4.54 -26.58
N GLY A 70 -4.53 4.49 -26.20
CA GLY A 70 -5.65 4.42 -27.13
C GLY A 70 -6.29 3.03 -27.24
N ARG A 71 -7.30 2.91 -28.10
CA ARG A 71 -8.17 1.73 -28.18
C ARG A 71 -7.42 0.46 -28.62
N ALA A 72 -6.45 0.58 -29.53
CA ALA A 72 -5.66 -0.56 -29.97
C ALA A 72 -4.85 -1.18 -28.83
N MET A 73 -4.20 -0.35 -28.00
CA MET A 73 -3.51 -0.82 -26.80
C MET A 73 -4.44 -1.52 -25.82
N THR A 74 -5.60 -0.92 -25.52
CA THR A 74 -6.58 -1.54 -24.60
C THR A 74 -7.03 -2.91 -25.11
N ARG A 75 -7.28 -3.05 -26.42
CA ARG A 75 -7.65 -4.33 -27.04
C ARG A 75 -6.50 -5.32 -26.99
N ALA A 76 -5.26 -4.89 -27.27
CA ALA A 76 -4.09 -5.76 -27.22
C ALA A 76 -3.83 -6.31 -25.81
N VAL A 77 -3.90 -5.46 -24.78
CA VAL A 77 -3.77 -5.88 -23.37
C VAL A 77 -4.87 -6.89 -23.00
N LYS A 78 -6.12 -6.66 -23.45
CA LYS A 78 -7.24 -7.58 -23.23
C LYS A 78 -7.06 -8.91 -23.98
N GLY A 79 -6.59 -8.86 -25.22
CA GLY A 79 -6.28 -10.06 -26.01
C GLY A 79 -5.18 -10.89 -25.37
N MET A 80 -4.11 -10.25 -24.90
CA MET A 80 -3.05 -10.91 -24.12
C MET A 80 -3.61 -11.58 -22.86
N ALA A 81 -4.48 -10.91 -22.11
CA ALA A 81 -5.12 -11.48 -20.93
C ALA A 81 -5.99 -12.71 -21.26
N THR A 82 -6.69 -12.67 -22.40
CA THR A 82 -7.54 -13.78 -22.86
C THR A 82 -6.70 -15.00 -23.22
N ILE A 83 -5.65 -14.81 -24.04
CA ILE A 83 -4.73 -15.88 -24.43
C ILE A 83 -4.04 -16.48 -23.20
N GLN A 84 -3.57 -15.64 -22.26
CA GLN A 84 -2.95 -16.13 -21.02
C GLN A 84 -3.91 -16.96 -20.17
N ALA A 85 -5.20 -16.59 -20.12
CA ALA A 85 -6.21 -17.34 -19.39
C ALA A 85 -6.52 -18.69 -20.07
N GLU A 86 -6.63 -18.71 -21.40
CA GLU A 86 -6.84 -19.93 -22.17
C GLU A 86 -5.67 -20.92 -22.01
N LEU A 87 -4.43 -20.45 -22.10
CA LEU A 87 -3.24 -21.26 -21.86
C LEU A 87 -3.21 -21.81 -20.43
N ALA A 88 -3.53 -20.98 -19.43
CA ALA A 88 -3.58 -21.41 -18.03
C ALA A 88 -4.61 -22.52 -17.80
N VAL A 89 -5.75 -22.50 -18.49
CA VAL A 89 -6.76 -23.58 -18.42
C VAL A 89 -6.26 -24.85 -19.12
N GLN A 90 -5.65 -24.72 -20.30
CA GLN A 90 -5.13 -25.87 -21.05
C GLN A 90 -3.99 -26.59 -20.32
N GLU A 91 -3.15 -25.84 -19.62
CA GLU A 91 -2.02 -26.36 -18.85
C GLU A 91 -2.39 -26.76 -17.42
N GLU A 92 -3.68 -26.73 -17.05
CA GLU A 92 -4.17 -26.92 -15.67
C GLU A 92 -3.46 -26.03 -14.62
N ASN A 93 -2.91 -24.91 -15.07
CA ASN A 93 -2.14 -23.96 -14.28
C ASN A 93 -3.01 -22.76 -13.88
N ILE A 94 -4.16 -23.06 -13.27
CA ILE A 94 -5.12 -22.05 -12.84
C ILE A 94 -4.57 -21.36 -11.58
N GLU A 95 -4.35 -20.05 -11.66
CA GLU A 95 -3.82 -19.27 -10.55
C GLU A 95 -4.80 -19.26 -9.37
N THR A 96 -4.32 -19.66 -8.20
CA THR A 96 -5.10 -19.59 -6.96
C THR A 96 -5.41 -18.14 -6.61
N GLN A 97 -6.61 -17.89 -6.06
CA GLN A 97 -7.02 -16.54 -5.72
C GLN A 97 -6.37 -16.08 -4.41
N ARG A 98 -5.78 -14.89 -4.40
CA ARG A 98 -5.35 -14.28 -3.13
C ARG A 98 -6.56 -14.01 -2.24
N THR A 99 -6.60 -14.69 -1.11
CA THR A 99 -7.68 -14.52 -0.13
C THR A 99 -7.31 -13.51 0.96
N TRP A 100 -8.29 -13.11 1.77
CA TRP A 100 -8.08 -12.27 2.95
C TRP A 100 -7.59 -13.14 4.12
N LEU A 101 -6.70 -12.61 4.96
CA LEU A 101 -6.22 -13.34 6.13
C LEU A 101 -7.25 -13.26 7.28
N PRO A 102 -7.78 -14.39 7.80
CA PRO A 102 -8.74 -14.39 8.89
C PRO A 102 -8.19 -13.83 10.20
N ALA A 103 -9.00 -13.07 10.94
CA ALA A 103 -8.65 -12.56 12.26
C ALA A 103 -8.28 -13.70 13.22
N ALA A 104 -8.97 -14.84 13.14
CA ALA A 104 -8.64 -16.04 13.91
C ALA A 104 -7.21 -16.57 13.68
N HIS A 105 -6.70 -16.53 12.44
CA HIS A 105 -5.30 -16.90 12.17
C HIS A 105 -4.34 -15.89 12.79
N VAL A 106 -4.67 -14.60 12.71
CA VAL A 106 -3.87 -13.54 13.35
C VAL A 106 -3.87 -13.70 14.87
N ARG A 107 -5.02 -14.02 15.47
CA ARG A 107 -5.16 -14.29 16.90
C ARG A 107 -4.30 -15.48 17.34
N ARG A 108 -4.34 -16.59 16.61
CA ARG A 108 -3.49 -17.78 16.88
C ARG A 108 -1.99 -17.42 16.83
N VAL A 109 -1.56 -16.67 15.82
CA VAL A 109 -0.17 -16.19 15.71
C VAL A 109 0.18 -15.25 16.86
N HIS A 110 -0.73 -14.35 17.23
CA HIS A 110 -0.54 -13.41 18.33
C HIS A 110 -0.32 -14.14 19.66
N GLU A 111 -1.19 -15.08 19.99
CA GLU A 111 -1.10 -15.85 21.23
C GLU A 111 0.13 -16.76 21.27
N ALA A 112 0.51 -17.33 20.12
CA ALA A 112 1.75 -18.11 20.01
C ALA A 112 2.98 -17.23 20.24
N ALA A 113 2.99 -16.00 19.71
CA ALA A 113 4.10 -15.06 19.86
C ALA A 113 4.39 -14.72 21.31
N LEU A 114 3.34 -14.47 22.10
CA LEU A 114 3.47 -14.14 23.53
C LEU A 114 4.04 -15.29 24.38
N LYS A 115 3.94 -16.53 23.87
CA LYS A 115 4.47 -17.73 24.54
C LYS A 115 5.89 -18.07 24.12
N LEU A 116 6.40 -17.48 23.04
CA LEU A 116 7.77 -17.73 22.59
C LEU A 116 8.75 -17.12 23.60
N THR A 117 9.79 -17.86 23.97
CA THR A 117 10.89 -17.33 24.79
C THR A 117 12.21 -17.58 24.06
N PRO A 118 12.48 -16.85 22.98
CA PRO A 118 13.62 -17.13 22.11
C PRO A 118 14.94 -16.90 22.84
N ARG A 119 15.84 -17.88 22.74
CA ARG A 119 17.16 -17.88 23.39
C ARG A 119 18.30 -17.65 22.40
N SER A 120 18.02 -17.81 21.11
CA SER A 120 18.99 -17.66 20.02
C SER A 120 18.46 -16.72 18.92
N PRO A 121 19.35 -16.10 18.11
CA PRO A 121 18.92 -15.30 16.96
C PRO A 121 18.05 -16.06 15.94
N LYS A 122 18.26 -17.36 15.80
CA LYS A 122 17.42 -18.22 14.93
C LYS A 122 15.99 -18.31 15.45
N GLU A 123 15.81 -18.47 16.76
CA GLU A 123 14.50 -18.50 17.43
C GLU A 123 13.80 -17.13 17.45
N LEU A 124 14.53 -16.03 17.24
CA LEU A 124 13.92 -14.71 17.08
C LEU A 124 13.22 -14.52 15.73
N ARG A 125 13.54 -15.32 14.71
CA ARG A 125 12.95 -15.17 13.37
C ARG A 125 11.44 -15.45 13.35
N PRO A 126 10.93 -16.54 13.99
CA PRO A 126 9.49 -16.72 14.19
C PRO A 126 8.85 -15.57 14.96
N LEU A 127 9.44 -15.11 16.07
CA LEU A 127 8.90 -13.99 16.84
C LEU A 127 8.78 -12.72 15.99
N ARG A 128 9.80 -12.38 15.20
CA ARG A 128 9.76 -11.27 14.24
C ARG A 128 8.61 -11.44 13.25
N ALA A 129 8.48 -12.63 12.67
CA ALA A 129 7.45 -12.92 11.69
C ALA A 129 6.04 -12.76 12.27
N PHE A 130 5.83 -13.25 13.49
CA PHE A 130 4.57 -13.17 14.20
C PHE A 130 4.23 -11.71 14.55
N ALA A 131 5.19 -10.99 15.15
CA ALA A 131 5.06 -9.57 15.48
C ALA A 131 4.76 -8.71 14.25
N TYR A 132 5.51 -8.92 13.16
CA TYR A 132 5.27 -8.24 11.89
C TYR A 132 3.85 -8.48 11.38
N MET A 133 3.37 -9.73 11.37
CA MET A 133 2.05 -10.05 10.84
C MET A 133 0.94 -9.35 11.63
N VAL A 134 1.02 -9.37 12.97
CA VAL A 134 0.03 -8.70 13.84
C VAL A 134 0.08 -7.18 13.64
N VAL A 135 1.27 -6.57 13.65
CA VAL A 135 1.43 -5.12 13.43
C VAL A 135 0.90 -4.72 12.04
N ALA A 136 1.24 -5.48 10.99
CA ALA A 136 0.74 -5.23 9.64
C ALA A 136 -0.79 -5.34 9.55
N PHE A 137 -1.39 -6.29 10.28
CA PHE A 137 -2.82 -6.47 10.33
C PHE A 137 -3.52 -5.28 11.00
N VAL A 138 -3.15 -4.91 12.23
CA VAL A 138 -3.83 -3.83 12.97
C VAL A 138 -3.60 -2.44 12.37
N THR A 139 -2.51 -2.25 11.62
CA THR A 139 -2.19 -0.97 10.94
C THR A 139 -2.68 -0.92 9.49
N PHE A 140 -3.31 -1.98 8.97
CA PHE A 140 -3.67 -2.10 7.55
C PHE A 140 -2.44 -1.91 6.64
N GLY A 141 -1.28 -2.32 7.16
CA GLY A 141 0.03 -2.03 6.64
C GLY A 141 0.24 -2.68 5.28
N ARG A 142 0.73 -1.91 4.31
CA ARG A 142 1.22 -2.47 3.05
C ARG A 142 2.58 -3.13 3.27
N PRO A 143 2.91 -4.20 2.54
CA PRO A 143 4.18 -4.91 2.68
C PRO A 143 5.40 -3.98 2.68
N ASP A 144 5.56 -3.15 1.65
CA ASP A 144 6.67 -2.20 1.49
C ASP A 144 6.73 -1.15 2.61
N THR A 145 5.58 -0.71 3.12
CA THR A 145 5.54 0.25 4.22
C THR A 145 5.94 -0.43 5.52
N GLY A 146 5.35 -1.59 5.83
CA GLY A 146 5.60 -2.35 7.04
C GLY A 146 7.04 -2.84 7.16
N THR A 147 7.62 -3.42 6.11
CA THR A 147 9.00 -3.96 6.16
C THR A 147 10.05 -2.85 6.30
N SER A 148 9.70 -1.62 5.95
CA SER A 148 10.59 -0.46 5.97
C SER A 148 10.48 0.41 7.23
N LEU A 149 9.73 -0.06 8.24
CA LEU A 149 9.64 0.63 9.52
C LEU A 149 11.02 0.78 10.16
N SER A 150 11.18 1.89 10.85
CA SER A 150 12.37 2.19 11.65
C SER A 150 11.91 2.47 13.07
N ARG A 151 12.82 2.40 14.05
CA ARG A 151 12.46 2.48 15.47
C ARG A 151 11.74 3.78 15.79
N LYS A 152 12.22 4.90 15.26
CA LYS A 152 11.56 6.21 15.42
C LYS A 152 10.17 6.33 14.78
N HIS A 153 9.72 5.34 13.98
CA HIS A 153 8.37 5.33 13.42
C HIS A 153 7.39 4.58 14.30
N VAL A 154 7.86 3.83 15.29
CA VAL A 154 7.06 3.04 16.21
C VAL A 154 7.15 3.74 17.56
N HIS A 155 6.02 4.15 18.12
CA HIS A 155 5.98 4.77 19.43
C HIS A 155 4.97 4.06 20.31
N CYS A 156 5.43 3.67 21.50
CA CYS A 156 4.61 3.12 22.56
C CYS A 156 4.46 4.19 23.63
N GLY A 157 3.31 4.87 23.65
CA GLY A 157 2.95 5.77 24.74
C GLY A 157 2.22 5.03 25.86
N ASP A 158 1.89 5.73 26.93
CA ASP A 158 1.24 5.11 28.10
C ASP A 158 -0.16 4.56 27.77
N SER A 159 -0.89 5.23 26.87
CA SER A 159 -2.28 4.92 26.53
C SER A 159 -2.51 4.45 25.08
N GLU A 160 -1.51 4.61 24.21
CA GLU A 160 -1.63 4.27 22.80
C GLU A 160 -0.33 3.77 22.14
N PHE A 161 -0.54 2.98 21.09
CA PHE A 161 0.42 2.67 20.05
C PHE A 161 0.34 3.73 18.97
N SER A 162 1.47 4.17 18.42
CA SER A 162 1.43 4.88 17.14
C SER A 162 2.50 4.43 16.16
N VAL A 163 2.13 4.40 14.88
CA VAL A 163 3.02 4.06 13.78
C VAL A 163 2.98 5.14 12.70
N VAL A 164 4.15 5.61 12.30
CA VAL A 164 4.33 6.55 11.18
C VAL A 164 4.65 5.79 9.89
N LEU A 165 3.75 5.91 8.91
CA LEU A 165 3.82 5.16 7.66
C LEU A 165 4.49 5.99 6.55
N LEU A 166 5.79 5.75 6.31
CA LEU A 166 6.58 6.59 5.40
C LEU A 166 6.36 6.33 3.90
N LYS A 167 6.25 5.05 3.52
CA LYS A 167 6.29 4.59 2.12
C LYS A 167 4.91 4.24 1.57
N GLU A 168 3.98 5.18 1.67
CA GLU A 168 2.65 4.99 1.11
C GLU A 168 2.61 5.23 -0.41
N LYS A 169 1.89 4.38 -1.13
CA LYS A 169 1.70 4.53 -2.58
C LYS A 169 1.08 5.90 -2.88
N GLY A 170 1.69 6.66 -3.79
CA GLY A 170 1.21 8.00 -4.17
C GLY A 170 1.54 9.11 -3.18
N ARG A 171 2.06 8.81 -1.98
CA ARG A 171 2.42 9.82 -0.96
C ARG A 171 3.89 9.75 -0.52
N ARG A 172 4.73 9.00 -1.24
CA ARG A 172 6.15 8.80 -0.88
C ARG A 172 6.92 10.13 -0.73
N HIS A 173 6.59 11.12 -1.55
CA HIS A 173 7.24 12.44 -1.56
C HIS A 173 6.53 13.49 -0.69
N HIS A 174 5.42 13.15 -0.03
CA HIS A 174 4.73 14.10 0.84
C HIS A 174 5.57 14.33 2.10
N LEU A 175 5.65 15.59 2.54
CA LEU A 175 6.34 15.98 3.77
C LEU A 175 5.59 15.45 5.01
N VAL A 176 4.27 15.61 5.02
CA VAL A 176 3.41 15.08 6.08
C VAL A 176 3.16 13.60 5.85
N LYS A 177 3.55 12.79 6.84
CA LYS A 177 3.38 11.34 6.85
C LYS A 177 2.17 10.96 7.69
N ARG A 178 1.46 9.93 7.26
CA ARG A 178 0.30 9.44 8.02
C ARG A 178 0.79 8.74 9.28
N ARG A 179 0.32 9.22 10.43
CA ARG A 179 0.44 8.56 11.71
C ARG A 179 -0.87 7.83 12.00
N LEU A 180 -0.77 6.57 12.39
CA LEU A 180 -1.87 5.82 12.97
C LEU A 180 -1.69 5.79 14.48
N CYS A 181 -2.77 6.07 15.21
CA CYS A 181 -2.83 5.93 16.66
C CYS A 181 -3.87 4.85 16.99
N ILE A 182 -3.47 3.87 17.79
CA ILE A 182 -4.28 2.74 18.21
C ILE A 182 -4.26 2.70 19.73
N PRO A 183 -5.41 2.91 20.41
CA PRO A 183 -5.44 2.96 21.87
C PRO A 183 -5.24 1.55 22.45
N TRP A 184 -4.41 1.41 23.49
CA TRP A 184 -4.10 0.10 24.08
C TRP A 184 -5.33 -0.63 24.60
N LYS A 185 -6.30 0.11 25.14
CA LYS A 185 -7.59 -0.44 25.58
C LYS A 185 -8.35 -1.17 24.48
N GLY A 186 -8.08 -0.84 23.20
CA GLY A 186 -8.71 -1.47 22.05
C GLY A 186 -7.98 -2.73 21.55
N VAL A 187 -6.73 -2.95 21.96
CA VAL A 187 -5.86 -4.03 21.46
C VAL A 187 -4.80 -4.43 22.51
N THR A 188 -5.22 -4.75 23.73
CA THR A 188 -4.31 -4.90 24.89
C THR A 188 -3.12 -5.82 24.64
N LEU A 189 -3.32 -7.01 24.06
CA LEU A 189 -2.23 -7.95 23.81
C LEU A 189 -1.22 -7.46 22.76
N VAL A 190 -1.62 -6.53 21.88
CA VAL A 190 -0.69 -5.96 20.89
C VAL A 190 0.41 -5.17 21.60
N LYS A 191 0.10 -4.53 22.74
CA LYS A 191 1.10 -3.89 23.59
C LYS A 191 2.12 -4.90 24.07
N GLU A 192 1.65 -5.98 24.70
CA GLU A 192 2.49 -7.06 25.23
C GLU A 192 3.38 -7.65 24.12
N LEU A 193 2.85 -7.85 22.91
CA LEU A 193 3.61 -8.38 21.79
C LEU A 193 4.71 -7.43 21.33
N ILE A 194 4.44 -6.13 21.26
CA ILE A 194 5.44 -5.14 20.85
C ILE A 194 6.55 -5.06 21.90
N GLU A 195 6.19 -4.98 23.18
CA GLU A 195 7.16 -4.96 24.29
C GLU A 195 8.01 -6.24 24.30
N HIS A 196 7.37 -7.41 24.07
CA HIS A 196 8.04 -8.69 23.96
C HIS A 196 9.02 -8.75 22.79
N TRP A 197 8.61 -8.29 21.60
CA TRP A 197 9.47 -8.18 20.43
C TRP A 197 10.67 -7.27 20.69
N GLU A 198 10.42 -6.06 21.20
CA GLU A 198 11.46 -5.06 21.45
C GLU A 198 12.46 -5.54 22.49
N PHE A 199 11.99 -6.13 23.60
CA PHE A 199 12.85 -6.70 24.63
C PHE A 199 13.81 -7.75 24.07
N HIS A 200 13.29 -8.72 23.33
CA HIS A 200 14.09 -9.81 22.79
C HIS A 200 15.01 -9.37 21.64
N ARG A 201 14.54 -8.45 20.79
CA ARG A 201 15.36 -7.82 19.74
C ARG A 201 16.51 -7.03 20.35
N ASP A 202 16.24 -6.15 21.30
CA ASP A 202 17.24 -5.27 21.88
C ASP A 202 18.25 -6.08 22.72
N THR A 203 17.80 -7.14 23.39
CA THR A 203 18.69 -8.12 24.05
C THR A 203 19.62 -8.83 23.05
N ALA A 204 19.15 -9.15 21.84
CA ALA A 204 20.01 -9.76 20.82
C ALA A 204 21.06 -8.77 20.30
N TRP A 205 20.69 -7.50 20.14
CA TRP A 205 21.62 -6.45 19.71
C TRP A 205 22.64 -6.08 20.80
N SER A 206 22.26 -6.09 22.08
CA SER A 206 23.21 -5.82 23.18
C SER A 206 24.29 -6.90 23.33
N ARG A 207 24.03 -8.11 22.83
CA ARG A 207 25.00 -9.22 22.76
C ARG A 207 25.80 -9.24 21.47
N SER A 208 25.51 -8.37 20.52
CA SER A 208 26.21 -8.30 19.25
C SER A 208 27.37 -7.30 19.31
N GLU A 209 28.47 -7.60 18.61
CA GLU A 209 29.56 -6.64 18.38
C GLU A 209 29.16 -5.53 17.38
N ASN A 210 28.07 -5.72 16.64
CA ASN A 210 27.58 -4.77 15.65
C ASN A 210 26.72 -3.68 16.28
N THR A 211 26.86 -2.45 15.77
CA THR A 211 25.96 -1.34 16.15
C THR A 211 24.52 -1.61 15.69
N GLN A 212 23.57 -1.44 16.60
CA GLN A 212 22.15 -1.61 16.29
C GLN A 212 21.66 -0.60 15.24
N PRO A 213 21.08 -1.05 14.11
CA PRO A 213 20.53 -0.17 13.09
C PRO A 213 19.17 0.41 13.51
N ASP A 214 18.78 1.53 12.88
CA ASP A 214 17.45 2.14 13.07
C ASP A 214 16.32 1.27 12.49
N ALA A 215 16.60 0.32 11.60
CA ALA A 215 15.53 -0.50 11.00
C ALA A 215 14.88 -1.41 12.07
N TYR A 216 13.54 -1.37 12.12
CA TYR A 216 12.77 -1.91 13.24
C TYR A 216 12.79 -3.44 13.29
N TRP A 217 12.74 -4.09 12.13
CA TRP A 217 12.64 -5.55 12.03
C TRP A 217 13.98 -6.29 11.97
N LEU A 218 15.10 -5.56 11.97
CA LEU A 218 16.43 -6.17 11.82
C LEU A 218 16.91 -6.84 13.11
N LEU A 219 17.46 -8.04 12.93
CA LEU A 219 18.25 -8.81 13.88
C LEU A 219 19.74 -8.77 13.51
N PRO A 220 20.67 -9.10 14.43
CA PRO A 220 22.11 -9.00 14.18
C PRO A 220 22.64 -9.77 12.96
N GLU A 221 22.03 -10.91 12.62
CA GLU A 221 22.43 -11.78 11.50
C GLU A 221 21.76 -11.42 10.16
N ASP A 222 20.83 -10.46 10.17
CA ASP A 222 20.06 -10.12 8.98
C ASP A 222 20.90 -9.34 7.95
N PRO A 223 20.46 -9.30 6.68
CA PRO A 223 21.01 -8.36 5.71
C PRO A 223 20.81 -6.90 6.15
N LYS A 224 21.57 -5.96 5.58
CA LYS A 224 21.48 -4.53 5.93
C LYS A 224 20.08 -3.91 5.78
N ASN A 225 19.23 -4.46 4.91
CA ASN A 225 17.85 -4.02 4.74
C ASN A 225 16.95 -5.11 4.14
N PHE A 226 15.64 -4.93 4.31
CA PHE A 226 14.63 -5.80 3.71
C PHE A 226 13.97 -5.15 2.50
N LYS A 227 13.75 -5.97 1.46
CA LYS A 227 12.82 -5.65 0.37
C LYS A 227 11.39 -5.91 0.82
N ALA A 228 10.42 -5.34 0.12
CA ALA A 228 9.00 -5.61 0.37
C ALA A 228 8.63 -7.10 0.28
N SER A 229 9.41 -7.91 -0.45
CA SER A 229 9.21 -9.36 -0.55
C SER A 229 9.44 -10.09 0.77
N ALA A 230 10.26 -9.54 1.69
CA ALA A 230 10.49 -10.13 3.01
C ALA A 230 9.19 -10.31 3.81
N ALA A 231 8.20 -9.46 3.56
CA ALA A 231 6.87 -9.60 4.16
C ALA A 231 6.19 -10.93 3.79
N ASN A 232 6.36 -11.41 2.54
CA ASN A 232 5.81 -12.70 2.13
C ASN A 232 6.53 -13.83 2.87
N ASP A 233 7.86 -13.74 3.01
CA ASP A 233 8.66 -14.75 3.70
C ASP A 233 8.27 -14.84 5.18
N TRP A 234 8.09 -13.69 5.83
CA TRP A 234 7.67 -13.62 7.24
C TRP A 234 6.25 -14.12 7.45
N ILE A 235 5.30 -13.73 6.60
CA ILE A 235 3.92 -14.21 6.72
C ILE A 235 3.84 -15.71 6.40
N GLY A 236 4.59 -16.18 5.41
CA GLY A 236 4.72 -17.60 5.10
C GLY A 236 5.24 -18.39 6.30
N LEU A 237 6.35 -17.93 6.91
CA LEU A 237 6.89 -18.53 8.14
C LEU A 237 5.86 -18.51 9.28
N ALA A 238 5.19 -17.38 9.51
CA ALA A 238 4.21 -17.25 10.59
C ALA A 238 3.06 -18.26 10.47
N LEU A 239 2.57 -18.43 9.25
CA LEU A 239 1.45 -19.33 8.97
C LEU A 239 1.89 -20.80 8.96
N SER A 240 3.09 -21.12 8.47
CA SER A 240 3.59 -22.50 8.45
C SER A 240 3.85 -23.05 9.85
N GLU A 241 4.40 -22.23 10.76
CA GLU A 241 4.67 -22.64 12.15
C GLU A 241 3.40 -23.07 12.90
N LEU A 242 2.23 -22.58 12.49
CA LEU A 242 0.94 -22.88 13.12
C LEU A 242 -0.03 -23.65 12.21
N ASP A 243 0.45 -24.18 11.08
CA ASP A 243 -0.35 -24.86 10.05
C ASP A 243 -1.63 -24.08 9.66
N CYS A 244 -1.51 -22.76 9.53
CA CYS A 244 -2.61 -21.89 9.12
C CYS A 244 -2.71 -21.87 7.59
N ARG A 245 -3.70 -22.56 7.03
CA ARG A 245 -3.86 -22.73 5.59
C ARG A 245 -4.93 -21.81 4.99
N PRO A 246 -4.77 -21.37 3.74
CA PRO A 246 -5.85 -20.68 3.03
C PRO A 246 -7.00 -21.66 2.73
N PRO A 247 -8.22 -21.15 2.44
CA PRO A 247 -9.29 -21.95 1.87
C PRO A 247 -8.86 -22.60 0.55
N GLU A 248 -9.56 -23.66 0.14
CA GLU A 248 -9.31 -24.35 -1.13
C GLU A 248 -9.34 -23.38 -2.32
N GLY A 249 -8.39 -23.56 -3.24
CA GLY A 249 -8.20 -22.65 -4.39
C GLY A 249 -7.65 -21.26 -4.03
N GLY A 250 -7.33 -21.02 -2.75
CA GLY A 250 -6.80 -19.76 -2.26
C GLY A 250 -5.30 -19.79 -1.93
N HIS A 251 -4.69 -18.61 -1.85
CA HIS A 251 -3.36 -18.45 -1.24
C HIS A 251 -3.28 -17.23 -0.34
N PHE A 252 -2.39 -17.31 0.67
CA PHE A 252 -1.98 -16.17 1.47
C PHE A 252 -0.69 -15.55 0.93
N SER A 253 -0.54 -14.26 1.18
CA SER A 253 0.61 -13.43 0.84
C SER A 253 0.60 -12.20 1.72
N ALA A 254 1.62 -11.36 1.63
CA ALA A 254 1.70 -10.13 2.41
C ALA A 254 0.60 -9.10 2.12
N HIS A 255 -0.08 -9.19 0.98
CA HIS A 255 -1.27 -8.37 0.75
C HIS A 255 -2.55 -8.93 1.40
N SER A 256 -2.51 -10.17 1.86
CA SER A 256 -3.63 -10.84 2.52
C SER A 256 -3.85 -10.30 3.94
N THR A 257 -2.80 -9.81 4.61
CA THR A 257 -2.94 -9.11 5.90
C THR A 257 -3.72 -7.82 5.74
N GLN A 258 -3.37 -6.98 4.76
CA GLN A 258 -4.11 -5.75 4.47
C GLN A 258 -5.55 -6.05 4.04
N LYS A 259 -5.76 -7.04 3.16
CA LYS A 259 -7.10 -7.49 2.75
C LYS A 259 -7.90 -8.02 3.94
N GLY A 260 -7.24 -8.78 4.83
CA GLY A 260 -7.80 -9.31 6.08
C GLY A 260 -8.27 -8.19 7.01
N ALA A 261 -7.40 -7.24 7.33
CA ALA A 261 -7.72 -6.11 8.19
C ALA A 261 -8.91 -5.29 7.64
N THR A 262 -8.88 -5.02 6.34
CA THR A 262 -9.93 -4.28 5.62
C THR A 262 -11.27 -5.02 5.68
N THR A 263 -11.25 -6.31 5.41
CA THR A 263 -12.44 -7.18 5.45
C THR A 263 -13.00 -7.28 6.86
N CYS A 264 -12.16 -7.59 7.85
CA CYS A 264 -12.58 -7.75 9.25
C CYS A 264 -13.15 -6.46 9.83
N ALA A 265 -12.49 -5.31 9.60
CA ALA A 265 -13.00 -4.02 10.06
C ALA A 265 -14.37 -3.69 9.45
N ARG A 266 -14.57 -4.00 8.16
CA ARG A 266 -15.88 -3.80 7.51
C ARG A 266 -16.96 -4.74 8.06
N ALA A 267 -16.63 -6.00 8.31
CA ALA A 267 -17.55 -6.97 8.92
C ALA A 267 -17.97 -6.55 10.35
N VAL A 268 -17.08 -5.91 11.11
CA VAL A 268 -17.37 -5.37 12.45
C VAL A 268 -18.19 -4.08 12.41
N GLY A 269 -18.31 -3.43 11.24
CA GLY A 269 -19.11 -2.21 11.06
C GLY A 269 -18.30 -0.92 11.05
N VAL A 270 -16.97 -0.97 10.94
CA VAL A 270 -16.12 0.23 10.86
C VAL A 270 -16.45 1.03 9.60
N ALA A 271 -16.70 2.33 9.76
CA ALA A 271 -17.02 3.25 8.67
C ALA A 271 -15.96 3.25 7.55
N MET A 272 -16.40 3.40 6.29
CA MET A 272 -15.51 3.30 5.12
C MET A 272 -14.41 4.35 5.14
N GLU A 273 -14.69 5.55 5.64
CA GLU A 273 -13.74 6.65 5.75
C GLU A 273 -12.58 6.27 6.68
N LYS A 274 -12.88 5.61 7.80
CA LYS A 274 -11.87 5.09 8.73
C LYS A 274 -11.05 3.98 8.06
N VAL A 275 -11.69 3.04 7.36
CA VAL A 275 -10.99 1.99 6.60
C VAL A 275 -10.07 2.58 5.54
N CYS A 276 -10.55 3.57 4.78
CA CYS A 276 -9.79 4.31 3.78
C CYS A 276 -8.59 5.03 4.42
N PHE A 277 -8.81 5.72 5.53
CA PHE A 277 -7.75 6.37 6.29
C PHE A 277 -6.70 5.37 6.76
N PHE A 278 -7.10 4.24 7.37
CA PHE A 278 -6.18 3.24 7.92
C PHE A 278 -5.34 2.54 6.85
N GLY A 279 -5.90 2.15 5.71
CA GLY A 279 -5.12 1.50 4.65
C GLY A 279 -4.51 2.44 3.58
N GLY A 280 -4.62 3.75 3.79
CA GLY A 280 -3.95 4.77 2.97
C GLY A 280 -4.57 4.94 1.59
N TRP A 281 -5.89 4.86 1.51
CA TRP A 281 -6.66 5.14 0.30
C TRP A 281 -7.22 6.57 0.33
N SER A 282 -7.63 7.10 -0.84
CA SER A 282 -8.49 8.28 -0.86
C SER A 282 -9.85 7.95 -0.26
N GLN A 283 -10.52 8.94 0.34
CA GLN A 283 -11.78 8.75 1.09
C GLN A 283 -12.86 8.00 0.28
N PHE A 284 -12.88 8.17 -1.04
CA PHE A 284 -13.83 7.53 -1.96
C PHE A 284 -13.14 6.60 -2.98
N SER A 285 -12.04 5.96 -2.58
CA SER A 285 -11.30 5.09 -3.50
C SER A 285 -12.11 3.84 -3.81
N SER A 286 -12.54 3.65 -5.06
CA SER A 286 -13.11 2.38 -5.51
C SER A 286 -12.15 1.19 -5.36
N ALA A 287 -10.84 1.46 -5.30
CA ALA A 287 -9.82 0.43 -5.10
C ALA A 287 -9.95 -0.31 -3.76
N VAL A 288 -10.55 0.31 -2.72
CA VAL A 288 -10.76 -0.35 -1.42
C VAL A 288 -11.72 -1.53 -1.53
N GLN A 289 -12.66 -1.49 -2.48
CA GLN A 289 -13.66 -2.55 -2.67
C GLN A 289 -13.01 -3.88 -3.05
N HIS A 290 -11.86 -3.86 -3.75
CA HIS A 290 -11.10 -5.07 -4.07
C HIS A 290 -10.37 -5.68 -2.86
N TYR A 291 -10.32 -4.96 -1.73
CA TYR A 291 -9.72 -5.42 -0.48
C TYR A 291 -10.75 -5.89 0.54
N ILE A 292 -12.05 -5.78 0.25
CA ILE A 292 -13.13 -6.22 1.13
C ILE A 292 -13.68 -7.51 0.54
N ASP A 293 -13.66 -8.56 1.34
CA ASP A 293 -14.42 -9.76 1.02
C ASP A 293 -15.86 -9.62 1.55
N PRO A 294 -16.87 -9.57 0.66
CA PRO A 294 -18.26 -9.36 1.07
C PRO A 294 -18.87 -10.58 1.76
N THR A 295 -18.21 -11.75 1.72
CA THR A 295 -18.74 -12.98 2.33
C THR A 295 -18.24 -13.20 3.76
N ALA A 296 -17.37 -12.32 4.27
CA ALA A 296 -16.83 -12.46 5.61
C ALA A 296 -17.92 -12.20 6.67
N LEU A 297 -18.12 -13.18 7.55
CA LEU A 297 -19.01 -13.06 8.70
C LEU A 297 -18.24 -12.51 9.89
N ARG A 298 -18.86 -11.62 10.65
CA ARG A 298 -18.30 -11.05 11.88
C ARG A 298 -18.05 -12.16 12.92
N ASP A 299 -16.87 -12.17 13.52
CA ASP A 299 -16.51 -13.07 14.62
C ASP A 299 -15.86 -12.32 15.81
N ALA A 300 -15.56 -13.04 16.89
CA ALA A 300 -14.98 -12.48 18.11
C ALA A 300 -13.55 -11.93 17.92
N ASP A 301 -12.74 -12.56 17.07
CA ASP A 301 -11.36 -12.11 16.80
C ASP A 301 -11.36 -10.83 15.98
N MET A 302 -12.31 -10.68 15.05
CA MET A 302 -12.50 -9.41 14.34
C MET A 302 -12.88 -8.29 15.31
N ASN A 303 -13.76 -8.55 16.27
CA ASN A 303 -14.13 -7.58 17.30
C ASN A 303 -12.92 -7.16 18.12
N TYR A 304 -12.14 -8.14 18.59
CA TYR A 304 -10.94 -7.89 19.36
C TYR A 304 -10.00 -6.88 18.66
N TYR A 305 -9.80 -7.02 17.35
CA TYR A 305 -8.88 -6.12 16.63
C TYR A 305 -9.50 -4.78 16.20
N PHE A 306 -10.80 -4.73 15.92
CA PHE A 306 -11.38 -3.60 15.17
C PHE A 306 -12.65 -2.98 15.78
N GLU A 307 -13.24 -3.54 16.84
CA GLU A 307 -14.45 -2.96 17.43
C GLU A 307 -14.19 -1.57 18.02
N TRP A 308 -13.01 -1.30 18.56
CA TRP A 308 -12.66 0.04 19.04
C TRP A 308 -12.71 1.11 17.94
N LEU A 309 -12.61 0.73 16.65
CA LEU A 309 -12.76 1.65 15.52
C LEU A 309 -14.22 1.98 15.19
N THR A 310 -15.19 1.20 15.68
CA THR A 310 -16.62 1.49 15.47
C THR A 310 -17.12 2.62 16.36
N TRP A 311 -16.40 2.94 17.44
CA TRP A 311 -16.72 4.05 18.33
C TRP A 311 -16.70 5.37 17.55
N SER A 312 -17.88 5.77 17.09
CA SER A 312 -18.24 7.15 16.87
C SER A 312 -18.63 7.71 18.23
N HIS A 313 -17.69 8.35 18.93
CA HIS A 313 -18.12 9.56 19.60
C HIS A 313 -18.54 10.48 18.45
N SER A 314 -19.76 10.96 18.52
CA SER A 314 -20.13 12.27 18.03
C SER A 314 -19.06 13.26 18.50
N VAL A 315 -17.96 13.37 17.75
CA VAL A 315 -17.11 14.55 17.78
C VAL A 315 -17.93 15.56 17.00
N PRO A 316 -18.45 16.63 17.62
CA PRO A 316 -18.96 17.73 16.82
C PRO A 316 -17.81 18.13 15.92
N PHE A 317 -18.08 18.26 14.63
CA PHE A 317 -17.17 18.94 13.73
C PHE A 317 -17.02 20.37 14.27
N ALA A 318 -16.08 20.59 15.18
CA ALA A 318 -15.63 21.92 15.51
C ALA A 318 -14.98 22.41 14.23
N LEU A 319 -15.72 23.25 13.51
CA LEU A 319 -15.14 24.15 12.53
C LEU A 319 -13.89 24.76 13.18
N PRO A 320 -12.77 24.90 12.44
CA PRO A 320 -11.61 25.60 12.97
C PRO A 320 -12.09 26.93 13.54
N THR A 321 -11.87 27.15 14.83
CA THR A 321 -12.02 28.48 15.42
C THR A 321 -11.14 29.42 14.59
N ALA A 322 -11.70 30.58 14.24
CA ALA A 322 -11.01 31.59 13.45
C ALA A 322 -9.58 31.82 13.97
N PRO A 323 -8.59 31.99 13.08
CA PRO A 323 -7.21 32.22 13.50
C PRO A 323 -7.12 33.47 14.38
N ASP A 324 -6.23 33.40 15.38
CA ASP A 324 -5.87 34.52 16.25
C ASP A 324 -5.38 35.71 15.39
N PRO A 325 -5.69 36.98 15.74
CA PRO A 325 -5.34 38.14 14.93
C PRO A 325 -3.84 38.38 14.72
N GLU A 326 -2.96 37.63 15.39
CA GLU A 326 -1.51 37.77 15.30
C GLU A 326 -0.85 36.93 14.18
N ASP A 327 -1.60 36.06 13.50
CA ASP A 327 -1.10 35.27 12.35
C ASP A 327 -1.19 36.03 10.99
N SER A 328 -1.18 37.37 11.00
CA SER A 328 -1.33 38.20 9.79
C SER A 328 -0.12 38.14 8.84
N PHE A 329 1.01 37.56 9.26
CA PHE A 329 2.23 37.51 8.43
C PHE A 329 2.23 36.34 7.42
N LEU A 330 1.41 35.30 7.63
CA LEU A 330 1.27 34.17 6.72
C LEU A 330 0.25 34.40 5.60
N LEU A 331 -0.61 35.42 5.73
CA LEU A 331 -1.62 35.78 4.73
C LEU A 331 -1.02 36.50 3.50
N ASP A 332 0.06 37.25 3.66
CA ASP A 332 0.72 37.93 2.53
C ASP A 332 1.43 36.94 1.59
N VAL A 333 2.00 35.85 2.12
CA VAL A 333 2.64 34.81 1.30
C VAL A 333 1.60 33.93 0.57
N LEU A 334 0.37 33.85 1.09
CA LEU A 334 -0.74 33.14 0.44
C LEU A 334 -1.43 34.01 -0.63
N HIS A 335 -1.38 35.33 -0.52
CA HIS A 335 -1.98 36.24 -1.50
C HIS A 335 -1.29 36.18 -2.87
N GLU A 336 0.04 36.02 -2.93
CA GLU A 336 0.76 35.81 -4.20
C GLU A 336 0.52 34.43 -4.83
N ARG A 337 0.27 33.38 -4.02
CA ARG A 337 0.06 32.01 -4.52
C ARG A 337 -1.39 31.72 -4.93
N CYS A 338 -2.35 32.44 -4.37
CA CYS A 338 -3.75 32.35 -4.82
C CYS A 338 -3.96 33.00 -6.20
N TYR A 339 -3.20 34.04 -6.55
CA TYR A 339 -3.27 34.65 -7.88
C TYR A 339 -2.91 33.67 -9.02
N PHE A 340 -1.92 32.80 -8.80
CA PHE A 340 -1.55 31.76 -9.75
C PHE A 340 -2.61 30.64 -9.87
N THR A 341 -3.29 30.29 -8.77
CA THR A 341 -4.32 29.25 -8.78
C THR A 341 -5.60 29.74 -9.46
N VAL A 342 -5.96 31.01 -9.28
CA VAL A 342 -7.12 31.63 -9.95
C VAL A 342 -6.87 31.79 -11.46
N LEU A 343 -5.68 32.21 -11.88
CA LEU A 343 -5.31 32.27 -13.31
C LEU A 343 -5.24 30.87 -13.97
N TYR A 344 -4.74 29.87 -13.23
CA TYR A 344 -4.71 28.48 -13.70
C TYR A 344 -6.12 27.90 -13.90
N LEU A 345 -7.04 28.18 -12.96
CA LEU A 345 -8.45 27.75 -13.05
C LEU A 345 -9.24 28.52 -14.12
N GLN A 346 -8.99 29.82 -14.29
CA GLN A 346 -9.58 30.62 -15.38
C GLN A 346 -9.16 30.12 -16.77
N SER A 347 -7.90 29.67 -16.95
CA SER A 347 -7.45 29.06 -18.21
C SER A 347 -8.12 27.71 -18.53
N ARG A 348 -8.61 26.99 -17.51
CA ARG A 348 -9.31 25.71 -17.66
C ARG A 348 -10.82 25.88 -17.84
N ALA A 349 -11.43 26.89 -17.21
CA ALA A 349 -12.84 27.21 -17.39
C ALA A 349 -13.18 27.62 -18.83
N ALA A 350 -12.23 28.22 -19.57
CA ALA A 350 -12.38 28.53 -20.99
C ALA A 350 -12.46 27.29 -21.91
N LYS A 351 -12.26 26.06 -21.40
CA LYS A 351 -12.26 24.81 -22.19
C LYS A 351 -13.43 23.86 -21.91
N THR A 352 -14.35 24.21 -21.01
CA THR A 352 -15.53 23.39 -20.71
C THR A 352 -16.76 24.28 -20.54
N GLN A 353 -17.55 24.40 -21.61
CA GLN A 353 -18.97 24.76 -21.49
C GLN A 353 -19.67 23.69 -20.63
N TYR A 354 -20.61 24.10 -19.79
CA TYR A 354 -21.35 23.31 -18.78
C TYR A 354 -20.73 23.24 -17.38
N TRP A 355 -20.76 24.36 -16.65
CA TRP A 355 -21.09 24.34 -15.23
C TRP A 355 -22.10 25.47 -14.94
N SER A 356 -23.17 25.12 -14.22
CA SER A 356 -24.35 25.94 -13.94
C SER A 356 -24.03 27.21 -13.12
N VAL A 357 -24.77 28.27 -13.42
CA VAL A 357 -24.70 29.65 -12.89
C VAL A 357 -24.62 29.78 -11.36
N SER A 358 -25.00 28.75 -10.60
CA SER A 358 -25.01 28.77 -9.13
C SER A 358 -23.62 28.85 -8.47
N TYR A 359 -22.54 28.44 -9.13
CA TYR A 359 -21.19 28.46 -8.53
C TYR A 359 -20.50 29.83 -8.63
N LEU A 360 -20.89 30.67 -9.60
CA LEU A 360 -20.31 32.00 -9.82
C LEU A 360 -20.88 33.05 -8.85
N VAL A 361 -22.08 32.83 -8.31
CA VAL A 361 -22.69 33.74 -7.32
C VAL A 361 -22.00 33.63 -5.96
N LEU A 362 -21.52 32.44 -5.58
CA LEU A 362 -20.84 32.24 -4.29
C LEU A 362 -19.46 32.92 -4.23
N VAL A 363 -18.76 32.99 -5.37
CA VAL A 363 -17.42 33.58 -5.45
C VAL A 363 -17.46 35.12 -5.44
N ARG A 364 -18.59 35.72 -5.84
CA ARG A 364 -18.78 37.18 -5.82
C ARG A 364 -19.18 37.76 -4.46
N GLN A 365 -19.53 36.92 -3.48
CA GLN A 365 -19.84 37.35 -2.12
C GLN A 365 -18.66 37.20 -1.15
N LEU A 366 -17.54 36.64 -1.61
CA LEU A 366 -16.31 36.41 -0.82
C LEU A 366 -15.10 37.23 -1.34
N LEU A 367 -15.34 38.13 -2.28
CA LEU A 367 -14.48 39.25 -2.67
C LEU A 367 -15.25 40.53 -2.34
#